data_AF-A0ABD1RAH1-F1
#
_entry.id   AF-A0ABD1RAH1-F1
#
_cell.length_a   1.000
_cell.length_b   1.000
_cell.length_c   1.000
_cell.angle_alpha   90.00
_cell.angle_beta   90.00
_cell.angle_gamma   90.00
#
_symmetry.space_group_name_H-M   'P 1'
#
loop_
_entity.id
_entity.type
_entity.pdbx_description
1 polymer ?
#
loop_
_entity_poly.entity_id
_entity_poly.type
_entity_poly.pdbx_seq_one_letter_code
_entity_poly.pdbx_strand_id
1 'polypeptide(L)'
;MEVADSCDIQESVSTFTIQRQRGVCILSVSSTVNNISLRQPSAPNLVVTLHGRFEILSLSGSFLPPPGPPATSGLTICLVGGQGQVVRENVVGPLFASGPVVIMAASFLMQPMKGYL
;
A
#
# COMPACT_ATOMS: atom_id res chain seq x y z
N MET A 1 1.65 12.22 -4.46
CA MET A 1 1.20 12.36 -3.06
C MET A 1 2.43 12.16 -2.19
N GLU A 2 2.57 12.91 -1.10
CA GLU A 2 3.69 12.77 -0.17
C GLU A 2 3.17 12.24 1.17
N VAL A 3 3.92 11.31 1.77
CA VAL A 3 3.68 10.76 3.10
C VAL A 3 4.89 11.09 3.96
N ALA A 4 4.64 11.66 5.13
CA ALA A 4 5.68 12.05 6.07
C ALA A 4 6.34 10.81 6.71
N ASP A 5 7.49 11.02 7.32
CA ASP A 5 8.16 9.99 8.11
C ASP A 5 7.25 9.47 9.24
N SER A 6 7.38 8.19 9.56
CA SER A 6 6.62 7.49 10.60
C SER A 6 5.09 7.45 10.40
N CYS A 7 4.57 7.89 9.24
CA CYS A 7 3.17 7.73 8.88
C CYS A 7 2.91 6.37 8.21
N ASP A 8 1.69 5.85 8.39
CA ASP A 8 1.22 4.66 7.67
C ASP A 8 0.84 5.04 6.22
N ILE A 9 1.50 4.41 5.26
CA ILE A 9 1.28 4.60 3.83
C ILE A 9 -0.13 4.13 3.44
N GLN A 10 -0.63 3.01 3.98
CA GLN A 10 -1.96 2.50 3.66
C GLN A 10 -3.05 3.45 4.15
N GLU A 11 -2.95 3.89 5.40
CA GLU A 11 -3.89 4.84 5.99
C GLU A 11 -3.87 6.18 5.24
N SER A 12 -2.69 6.68 4.90
CA SER A 12 -2.54 7.96 4.19
C SER A 12 -3.24 7.91 2.82
N VAL A 13 -3.06 6.83 2.05
CA VAL A 13 -3.69 6.69 0.73
C VAL A 13 -5.19 6.47 0.86
N SER A 14 -5.63 5.65 1.82
CA SER A 14 -7.04 5.43 2.12
C SER A 14 -7.75 6.74 2.52
N THR A 15 -7.12 7.54 3.38
CA THR A 15 -7.64 8.85 3.78
C THR A 15 -7.75 9.78 2.57
N PHE A 16 -6.76 9.79 1.68
CA PHE A 16 -6.80 10.59 0.46
C PHE A 16 -7.98 10.19 -0.45
N THR A 17 -8.24 8.89 -0.65
CA THR A 17 -9.36 8.44 -1.50
C THR A 17 -10.70 8.86 -0.93
N ILE A 18 -10.89 8.71 0.38
CA ILE A 18 -12.12 9.09 1.10
C ILE A 18 -12.33 10.61 1.02
N GLN A 19 -11.31 11.40 1.35
CA GLN A 19 -11.44 12.87 1.37
C GLN A 19 -11.68 13.46 -0.02
N ARG A 20 -11.10 12.86 -1.07
CA ARG A 20 -11.23 13.35 -2.45
C ARG A 20 -12.35 12.67 -3.24
N GLN A 21 -13.00 11.66 -2.67
CA GLN A 21 -14.01 10.83 -3.34
C GLN A 21 -13.50 10.32 -4.70
N ARG A 22 -12.24 9.83 -4.71
CA ARG A 22 -11.55 9.36 -5.92
C ARG A 22 -10.88 8.03 -5.66
N GLY A 23 -10.95 7.14 -6.66
CA GLY A 23 -10.12 5.95 -6.68
C GLY A 23 -8.66 6.32 -6.96
N VAL A 24 -7.75 5.53 -6.42
CA VAL A 24 -6.30 5.71 -6.57
C VAL A 24 -5.68 4.36 -6.94
N CYS A 25 -4.83 4.36 -7.96
CA CYS A 25 -3.98 3.24 -8.33
C CYS A 25 -2.52 3.66 -8.19
N ILE A 26 -1.77 3.00 -7.31
CA ILE A 26 -0.36 3.28 -7.07
C ILE A 26 0.45 2.72 -8.24
N LEU A 27 1.20 3.60 -8.90
CA LEU A 27 2.06 3.26 -10.04
C LEU A 27 3.47 2.93 -9.57
N SER A 28 4.00 3.74 -8.65
CA SER A 28 5.31 3.52 -8.04
C SER A 28 5.43 4.25 -6.71
N VAL A 29 6.29 3.69 -5.85
CA VAL A 29 6.75 4.26 -4.59
C VAL A 29 8.20 3.88 -4.41
N SER A 30 9.04 4.83 -4.01
CA SER A 30 10.44 4.61 -3.69
C SER A 30 10.76 5.30 -2.38
N SER A 31 11.08 4.53 -1.35
CA SER A 31 11.57 4.99 -0.05
C SER A 31 11.95 3.78 0.79
N THR A 32 12.24 4.00 2.07
CA THR A 32 12.44 2.94 3.05
C THR A 32 11.27 2.86 4.01
N VAL A 33 10.99 1.65 4.48
CA VAL A 33 9.92 1.32 5.44
C VAL A 33 10.49 0.53 6.61
N ASN A 34 9.77 0.55 7.73
CA ASN A 34 10.15 -0.18 8.94
C ASN A 34 9.13 -1.27 9.30
N ASN A 35 9.59 -2.33 9.99
CA ASN A 35 8.76 -3.35 10.65
C ASN A 35 7.51 -3.77 9.86
N ILE A 36 7.70 -4.61 8.85
CA ILE A 36 6.64 -4.90 7.87
C ILE A 36 6.05 -6.27 8.14
N SER A 37 4.73 -6.37 8.10
CA SER A 37 4.01 -7.64 8.16
C SER A 37 3.58 -8.06 6.74
N LEU A 38 3.99 -9.27 6.36
CA LEU A 38 3.82 -9.81 5.01
C LEU A 38 3.10 -11.16 5.07
N ARG A 39 2.26 -11.42 4.07
CA ARG A 39 1.65 -12.75 3.87
C ARG A 39 2.37 -13.49 2.75
N GLN A 40 3.10 -14.54 3.11
CA GLN A 40 3.87 -15.37 2.18
C GLN A 40 2.96 -16.16 1.21
N PRO A 41 3.25 -16.23 -0.11
CA PRO A 41 2.47 -17.01 -1.06
C PRO A 41 2.57 -18.52 -0.77
N SER A 42 3.70 -18.99 -0.26
CA SER A 42 3.90 -20.39 0.11
C SER A 42 3.11 -20.79 1.37
N ALA A 43 2.66 -19.82 2.17
CA ALA A 43 1.92 -20.05 3.40
C ALA A 43 0.84 -18.95 3.57
N PRO A 44 -0.27 -19.02 2.83
CA PRO A 44 -1.26 -17.93 2.75
C PRO A 44 -1.97 -17.62 4.08
N ASN A 45 -1.92 -18.54 5.05
CA ASN A 45 -2.47 -18.35 6.39
C ASN A 45 -1.42 -17.85 7.40
N LEU A 46 -0.16 -17.71 6.99
CA LEU A 46 0.92 -17.25 7.83
C LEU A 46 1.24 -15.79 7.51
N VAL A 47 1.25 -14.96 8.55
CA VAL A 47 1.77 -13.59 8.49
C VAL A 47 3.14 -13.60 9.14
N VAL A 48 4.14 -13.11 8.42
CA VAL A 48 5.51 -12.97 8.90
C VAL A 48 5.80 -11.50 9.09
N THR A 49 6.24 -11.12 10.29
CA THR A 49 6.70 -9.76 10.58
C THR A 49 8.21 -9.71 10.44
N LEU A 50 8.68 -8.90 9.50
CA LEU A 50 10.09 -8.63 9.27
C LEU A 50 10.50 -7.36 10.03
N HIS A 51 11.34 -7.53 11.04
CA HIS A 51 11.88 -6.43 11.82
C HIS A 51 13.12 -5.82 11.15
N GLY A 52 13.19 -4.49 11.15
CA GLY A 52 14.30 -3.74 10.55
C GLY A 52 13.83 -2.68 9.56
N ARG A 53 14.78 -2.14 8.80
CA ARG A 53 14.55 -1.16 7.72
C ARG A 53 14.76 -1.84 6.38
N PHE A 54 13.82 -1.65 5.48
CA PHE A 54 13.81 -2.25 4.15
C PHE A 54 13.60 -1.16 3.10
N GLU A 55 14.26 -1.29 1.96
CA GLU A 55 14.06 -0.39 0.83
C GLU A 55 12.93 -0.94 -0.05
N ILE A 56 11.98 -0.08 -0.42
CA ILE A 56 10.92 -0.39 -1.37
C ILE A 56 11.52 -0.32 -2.78
N LEU A 57 11.55 -1.45 -3.46
CA LEU A 57 11.86 -1.52 -4.89
C LEU A 57 10.63 -1.25 -5.75
N SER A 58 9.46 -1.70 -5.29
CA SER A 58 8.17 -1.46 -5.94
C SER A 58 7.04 -1.57 -4.95
N LEU A 59 6.03 -0.71 -5.08
CA LEU A 59 4.76 -0.83 -4.39
C LEU A 59 3.64 -0.62 -5.41
N SER A 60 2.65 -1.50 -5.40
CA SER A 60 1.53 -1.43 -6.32
C SER A 60 0.26 -1.88 -5.63
N GLY A 61 -0.88 -1.31 -6.04
CA GLY A 61 -2.16 -1.59 -5.44
C GLY A 61 -3.16 -0.48 -5.71
N SER A 62 -4.41 -0.70 -5.33
CA SER A 62 -5.49 0.25 -5.54
C SER A 62 -6.25 0.51 -4.27
N PHE A 63 -6.83 1.70 -4.16
CA PHE A 63 -7.71 2.11 -3.08
C PHE A 63 -8.95 2.74 -3.68
N LEU A 64 -10.12 2.35 -3.16
CA LEU A 64 -11.40 2.86 -3.60
C LEU A 64 -12.11 3.49 -2.38
N PRO A 65 -12.70 4.69 -2.53
CA PRO A 65 -13.56 5.23 -1.49
C PRO A 65 -14.88 4.44 -1.43
N PRO A 66 -15.57 4.44 -0.28
CA PRO A 66 -16.96 3.97 -0.19
C PRO A 66 -17.86 4.71 -1.21
N PRO A 67 -18.85 4.05 -1.85
CA PRO A 67 -19.36 2.69 -1.62
C PRO A 67 -18.64 1.59 -2.44
N GLY A 68 -17.38 1.81 -2.85
CA GLY A 68 -16.62 0.79 -3.60
C GLY A 68 -16.50 -0.54 -2.85
N PRO A 69 -16.16 -1.64 -3.56
CA PRO A 69 -16.01 -2.96 -2.93
C PRO A 69 -15.00 -2.91 -1.76
N PRO A 70 -15.36 -3.43 -0.57
CA PRO A 70 -14.45 -3.42 0.60
C PRO A 70 -13.13 -4.15 0.34
N ALA A 71 -13.14 -5.09 -0.62
CA ALA A 71 -12.05 -6.03 -0.89
C ALA A 71 -10.93 -5.50 -1.79
N THR A 72 -11.01 -4.29 -2.35
CA THR A 72 -10.04 -3.82 -3.37
C THR A 72 -8.83 -3.08 -2.79
N SER A 73 -8.75 -2.89 -1.48
CA SER A 73 -7.60 -2.24 -0.83
C SER A 73 -6.52 -3.26 -0.45
N GLY A 74 -5.67 -3.59 -1.42
CA GLY A 74 -4.52 -4.47 -1.23
C GLY A 74 -3.25 -3.83 -1.79
N LEU A 75 -2.16 -3.92 -1.04
CA LEU A 75 -0.83 -3.53 -1.51
C LEU A 75 0.02 -4.77 -1.71
N THR A 76 0.66 -4.85 -2.88
CA THR A 76 1.77 -5.75 -3.14
C THR A 76 3.05 -4.93 -3.09
N ILE A 77 4.01 -5.39 -2.29
CA ILE A 77 5.30 -4.74 -2.09
C ILE A 77 6.42 -5.65 -2.58
N CYS A 78 7.44 -5.07 -3.18
CA CYS A 78 8.73 -5.68 -3.44
C CYS A 78 9.78 -4.88 -2.69
N LEU A 79 10.54 -5.54 -1.82
CA LEU A 79 11.50 -4.89 -0.93
C LEU A 79 12.83 -5.60 -0.91
N VAL A 80 13.88 -4.86 -0.56
CA VAL A 80 15.23 -5.40 -0.33
C VAL A 80 15.70 -5.12 1.08
N GLY A 81 16.22 -6.16 1.74
CA GLY A 81 16.86 -6.06 3.06
C GLY A 81 18.37 -5.80 2.97
N GLY A 82 19.01 -5.46 4.09
CA GLY A 82 20.43 -5.10 4.14
C GLY A 82 21.42 -6.19 3.68
N GLN A 83 20.97 -7.45 3.58
CA GLN A 83 21.77 -8.56 3.03
C GLN A 83 21.56 -8.78 1.52
N GLY A 84 20.85 -7.89 0.83
CA GLY A 84 20.52 -8.02 -0.60
C GLY A 84 19.37 -8.99 -0.89
N GLN A 85 18.68 -9.49 0.13
CA GLN A 85 17.51 -10.35 -0.03
C GLN A 85 16.33 -9.55 -0.59
N VAL A 86 15.75 -10.00 -1.71
CA VAL A 86 14.55 -9.40 -2.29
C VAL A 86 13.33 -10.24 -1.96
N VAL A 87 12.27 -9.59 -1.46
CA VAL A 87 11.02 -10.22 -1.03
C VAL A 87 9.87 -9.51 -1.73
N ARG A 88 8.96 -10.26 -2.38
CA ARG A 88 7.75 -9.71 -3.00
C ARG A 88 6.52 -10.37 -2.40
N GLU A 89 5.71 -9.59 -1.72
CA GLU A 89 4.65 -10.10 -0.86
C GLU A 89 3.45 -9.15 -0.78
N ASN A 90 2.32 -9.67 -0.28
CA ASN A 90 1.19 -8.82 0.07
C ASN A 90 1.41 -8.23 1.46
N VAL A 91 1.22 -6.91 1.57
CA VAL A 91 1.29 -6.20 2.85
C VAL A 91 0.07 -6.56 3.68
N VAL A 92 0.29 -6.86 4.95
CA VAL A 92 -0.77 -7.10 5.93
C VAL A 92 -0.61 -6.11 7.08
N GLY A 93 -1.68 -5.39 7.39
CA GLY A 93 -1.64 -4.38 8.45
C GLY A 93 -0.94 -3.09 7.99
N PRO A 94 -0.44 -2.27 8.93
CA PRO A 94 0.14 -0.96 8.62
C PRO A 94 1.49 -1.07 7.90
N LEU A 95 1.80 -0.08 7.06
CA LEU A 95 3.09 0.05 6.37
C LEU A 95 3.72 1.39 6.70
N PHE A 96 4.58 1.41 7.73
CA PHE A 96 5.19 2.64 8.23
C PHE A 96 6.39 3.10 7.42
N ALA A 97 6.36 4.36 7.01
CA ALA A 97 7.48 5.05 6.37
C ALA A 97 8.67 5.20 7.32
N SER A 98 9.88 5.07 6.77
CA SER A 98 11.17 5.33 7.45
C SER A 98 11.90 6.47 6.72
N GLY A 99 11.25 7.63 6.68
CA GLY A 99 11.61 8.81 5.90
C GLY A 99 10.46 9.29 5.01
N PRO A 100 10.55 10.50 4.41
CA PRO A 100 9.56 10.98 3.46
C PRO A 100 9.37 10.00 2.29
N VAL A 101 8.12 9.80 1.87
CA VAL A 101 7.74 8.90 0.78
C VAL A 101 6.94 9.66 -0.26
N VAL A 102 7.41 9.64 -1.50
CA VAL A 102 6.66 10.17 -2.64
C VAL A 102 5.97 9.03 -3.38
N ILE A 103 4.65 9.13 -3.49
CA ILE A 103 3.78 8.17 -4.16
C ILE A 103 3.35 8.75 -5.50
N MET A 104 3.69 8.04 -6.56
CA MET A 104 3.17 8.30 -7.90
C MET A 104 1.95 7.41 -8.15
N ALA A 105 0.83 8.02 -8.49
CA ALA A 105 -0.44 7.31 -8.61
C ALA A 105 -1.32 7.89 -9.71
N ALA A 106 -2.12 7.02 -10.32
CA ALA A 106 -3.25 7.42 -11.14
C ALA A 106 -4.46 7.63 -10.23
N SER A 107 -5.20 8.71 -10.45
CA SER A 107 -6.45 8.98 -9.75
C SER A 107 -7.60 9.05 -10.74
N PHE A 108 -8.71 8.41 -10.40
CA PHE A 108 -9.89 8.33 -11.26
C PHE A 108 -11.15 8.68 -10.47
N LEU A 109 -12.09 9.31 -11.15
CA LEU A 109 -13.41 9.58 -10.60
C LEU A 109 -14.19 8.28 -10.54
N MET A 110 -14.66 7.95 -9.34
CA MET A 110 -15.62 6.86 -9.17
C MET A 110 -17.00 7.40 -9.53
N GLN A 111 -17.55 6.94 -10.65
CA GLN A 111 -18.97 7.17 -10.89
C GLN A 111 -19.76 6.21 -9.98
N PRO A 112 -20.78 6.69 -9.25
CA PRO A 112 -21.68 5.79 -8.56
C PRO A 112 -22.28 4.85 -9.61
N MET A 113 -22.14 3.54 -9.40
CA MET A 113 -22.89 2.57 -10.18
C MET A 113 -24.37 2.94 -10.02
N LYS A 114 -25.01 3.37 -11.11
CA LYS A 114 -26.47 3.47 -11.14
C LYS A 114 -27.01 2.06 -10.94
N GLY A 115 -27.43 1.76 -9.71
CA GLY A 115 -28.27 0.61 -9.46
C GLY A 115 -29.53 0.78 -10.30
N TYR A 116 -29.67 -0.05 -11.33
CA TYR A 116 -31.01 -0.38 -11.81
C TYR A 116 -31.64 -1.21 -10.70
N LEU A 117 -32.59 -0.59 -9.99
CA LEU A 117 -33.57 -1.27 -9.14
C LEU A 117 -34.44 -2.19 -10.00
#